data_AF-A0A8J4X664-F1
#
_entry.id   AF-A0A8J4X664-F1
#
_cell.length_a   1.000
_cell.length_b   1.000
_cell.length_c   1.000
_cell.angle_alpha   90.00
_cell.angle_beta   90.00
_cell.angle_gamma   90.00
#
_symmetry.space_group_name_H-M   'P 1'
#
loop_
_entity.id
_entity.type
_entity.pdbx_description
1 polymer ?
#
loop_
_entity_poly.entity_id
_entity_poly.type
_entity_poly.pdbx_seq_one_letter_code
_entity_poly.pdbx_strand_id
1 'polypeptide(L)'
;MSTEGTPDAQIGEALLIRVVQDQFLNVPVGGNVCPPSLPEVQPLDNPQHQKLVEELGQSVRVIGDQLNRDQNFNNQIDILACLYDKGIFSKLVENVFSDGQINWGRIIVLYYAVGKLAVKMVLANLPRVFSELVDSCLDFFRTKLLVWIRNMGGWISSISAMTRFSVEHISASSFNIIPSAELAVAFFCGILLGSIIVWKLNRSS
;
A
#
# COMPACT_ATOMS: atom_id res chain seq x y z
N MET A 1 28.62 7.28 -14.93
CA MET A 1 28.53 6.37 -13.76
C MET A 1 27.07 6.10 -13.55
N SER A 2 26.58 5.02 -14.18
CA SER A 2 25.18 4.62 -14.14
C SER A 2 24.89 4.05 -12.77
N THR A 3 24.09 4.75 -11.96
CA THR A 3 23.53 4.15 -10.75
C THR A 3 22.52 3.10 -11.19
N GLU A 4 22.98 1.88 -11.46
CA GLU A 4 22.11 0.71 -11.48
C GLU A 4 21.44 0.63 -10.10
N GLY A 5 20.24 1.19 -9.99
CA GLY A 5 19.38 0.93 -8.85
C GLY A 5 19.17 -0.58 -8.76
N THR A 6 19.29 -1.14 -7.55
CA THR A 6 19.05 -2.57 -7.35
C THR A 6 17.66 -2.96 -7.89
N PRO A 7 17.45 -4.21 -8.36
CA PRO A 7 16.16 -4.67 -8.89
C PRO A 7 14.95 -4.28 -8.03
N ASP A 8 15.05 -4.44 -6.70
CA ASP A 8 13.93 -4.14 -5.80
C ASP A 8 13.53 -2.66 -5.74
N ALA A 9 14.49 -1.76 -5.96
CA ALA A 9 14.22 -0.33 -6.01
C ALA A 9 13.40 -0.01 -7.27
N GLN A 10 13.87 -0.47 -8.43
CA GLN A 10 13.18 -0.26 -9.70
C GLN A 10 11.77 -0.87 -9.69
N ILE A 11 11.63 -2.10 -9.17
CA ILE A 11 10.33 -2.77 -9.03
C ILE A 11 9.39 -1.96 -8.14
N GLY A 12 9.85 -1.49 -6.98
CA GLY A 12 9.00 -0.77 -6.03
C GLY A 12 8.58 0.62 -6.52
N GLU A 13 9.45 1.32 -7.26
CA GLU A 13 9.13 2.61 -7.90
C GLU A 13 8.16 2.41 -9.06
N ALA A 14 8.43 1.44 -9.95
CA ALA A 14 7.55 1.09 -11.06
C ALA A 14 6.16 0.67 -10.57
N LEU A 15 6.09 -0.10 -9.49
CA LEU A 15 4.83 -0.50 -8.88
C LEU A 15 4.03 0.69 -8.37
N LEU A 16 4.66 1.63 -7.64
CA LEU A 16 3.95 2.81 -7.14
C LEU A 16 3.39 3.65 -8.30
N ILE A 17 4.22 3.93 -9.31
CA ILE A 17 3.81 4.70 -10.48
C ILE A 17 2.64 4.01 -11.19
N ARG A 18 2.74 2.70 -11.41
CA ARG A 18 1.66 1.89 -12.00
C ARG A 18 0.37 1.98 -11.20
N VAL A 19 0.43 1.86 -9.87
CA VAL A 19 -0.75 1.94 -9.00
C VAL A 19 -1.42 3.31 -9.11
N VAL A 20 -0.63 4.38 -9.12
CA VAL A 20 -1.16 5.75 -9.31
C VAL A 20 -1.83 5.87 -10.68
N GLN A 21 -1.18 5.43 -11.76
CA GLN A 21 -1.74 5.43 -13.12
C GLN A 21 -3.05 4.63 -13.20
N ASP A 22 -3.08 3.42 -12.63
CA ASP A 22 -4.27 2.57 -12.57
C ASP A 22 -5.45 3.29 -11.89
N GLN A 23 -5.21 4.07 -10.82
CA GLN A 23 -6.27 4.83 -10.17
C GLN A 23 -6.86 5.92 -11.08
N PHE A 24 -6.05 6.57 -11.93
CA PHE A 24 -6.54 7.56 -12.90
C PHE A 24 -7.35 6.92 -14.04
N LEU A 25 -6.93 5.75 -14.54
CA LEU A 25 -7.66 5.04 -15.60
C LEU A 25 -9.06 4.57 -15.16
N ASN A 26 -9.27 4.38 -13.85
CA ASN A 26 -10.54 3.95 -13.30
C ASN A 26 -11.50 5.11 -12.98
N VAL A 27 -11.13 6.37 -13.24
CA VAL A 27 -12.03 7.52 -13.08
C VAL A 27 -13.03 7.54 -14.26
N PRO A 28 -14.36 7.54 -14.01
CA PRO A 28 -15.35 7.60 -15.08
C PRO A 28 -15.13 8.83 -15.97
N VAL A 29 -15.18 8.61 -17.30
CA VAL A 29 -14.82 9.49 -18.44
C VAL A 29 -15.56 10.86 -18.47
N GLY A 30 -16.33 11.22 -17.44
CA GLY A 30 -17.04 12.50 -17.34
C GLY A 30 -16.17 13.73 -17.00
N GLY A 31 -14.91 13.53 -16.61
CA GLY A 31 -13.92 14.60 -16.45
C GLY A 31 -12.69 14.29 -17.30
N ASN A 32 -12.34 15.15 -18.24
CA ASN A 32 -11.04 15.13 -18.92
C ASN A 32 -9.94 15.47 -17.90
N VAL A 33 -9.61 14.52 -17.04
CA VAL A 33 -8.55 14.64 -16.06
C VAL A 33 -7.31 14.07 -16.70
N CYS A 34 -6.53 14.93 -17.34
CA CYS A 34 -5.18 14.57 -17.75
C CYS A 34 -4.35 14.48 -16.45
N PRO A 35 -3.77 13.31 -16.11
CA PRO A 35 -2.86 13.25 -14.98
C PRO A 35 -1.74 14.28 -15.21
N PRO A 36 -1.35 15.08 -14.21
CA PRO A 36 -0.13 15.86 -14.29
C PRO A 36 1.02 14.93 -14.63
N SER A 37 2.05 15.42 -15.32
CA SER A 37 3.20 14.66 -15.83
C SER A 37 3.70 13.62 -14.81
N LEU A 38 3.16 12.41 -14.88
CA LEU A 38 3.61 11.28 -14.08
C LEU A 38 4.91 10.81 -14.68
N PRO A 39 5.90 10.41 -13.87
CA PRO A 39 7.03 9.65 -14.38
C PRO A 39 6.50 8.46 -15.17
N GLU A 40 6.93 8.30 -16.40
CA GLU A 40 6.59 7.11 -17.17
C GLU A 40 7.19 5.89 -16.46
N VAL A 41 6.44 4.79 -16.39
CA VAL A 41 6.99 3.53 -15.86
C VAL A 41 8.13 3.15 -16.80
N GLN A 42 9.37 3.32 -16.36
CA GLN A 42 10.50 2.93 -17.17
C GLN A 42 10.43 1.41 -17.37
N PRO A 43 10.49 0.92 -18.63
CA PRO A 43 10.53 -0.50 -18.89
C PRO A 43 11.68 -1.14 -18.11
N LEU A 44 11.37 -2.14 -17.29
CA LEU A 44 12.40 -2.91 -16.63
C LEU A 44 13.12 -3.77 -17.68
N ASP A 45 14.45 -3.68 -17.74
CA ASP A 45 15.27 -4.43 -18.71
C ASP A 45 15.09 -5.96 -18.59
N ASN A 46 14.67 -6.44 -17.41
CA ASN A 46 14.46 -7.86 -17.14
C ASN A 46 12.96 -8.24 -17.22
N PRO A 47 12.57 -9.15 -18.14
CA PRO A 47 11.20 -9.62 -18.28
C PRO A 47 10.59 -10.24 -17.01
N GLN A 48 11.41 -10.85 -16.15
CA GLN A 48 10.95 -11.42 -14.88
C GLN A 48 10.56 -10.33 -13.88
N HIS A 49 11.33 -9.24 -13.81
CA HIS A 49 10.99 -8.09 -12.96
C HIS A 49 9.73 -7.39 -13.47
N GLN A 50 9.57 -7.28 -14.80
CA GLN A 50 8.36 -6.74 -15.41
C GLN A 50 7.12 -7.57 -15.05
N LYS A 51 7.22 -8.90 -15.21
CA LYS A 51 6.14 -9.81 -14.81
C LYS A 51 5.82 -9.72 -13.32
N LEU A 52 6.84 -9.57 -12.47
CA LEU A 52 6.64 -9.38 -11.04
C LEU A 52 5.89 -8.08 -10.74
N VAL A 53 6.26 -6.95 -11.37
CA VAL A 53 5.49 -5.68 -11.23
C VAL A 53 4.04 -5.85 -11.67
N GLU A 54 3.77 -6.61 -12.72
CA GLU A 54 2.40 -6.92 -13.16
C GLU A 54 1.63 -7.73 -12.11
N GLU A 55 2.21 -8.81 -11.58
CA GLU A 55 1.59 -9.63 -10.53
C GLU A 55 1.35 -8.84 -9.23
N LEU A 56 2.32 -8.02 -8.82
CA LEU A 56 2.18 -7.10 -7.69
C LEU A 56 1.07 -6.08 -7.95
N GLY A 57 1.03 -5.48 -9.14
CA GLY A 57 0.00 -4.51 -9.52
C GLY A 57 -1.42 -5.10 -9.49
N GLN A 58 -1.59 -6.34 -9.97
CA GLN A 58 -2.86 -7.05 -9.85
C GLN A 58 -3.24 -7.33 -8.40
N SER A 59 -2.27 -7.72 -7.56
CA SER A 59 -2.50 -7.93 -6.13
C SER A 59 -2.94 -6.65 -5.42
N VAL A 60 -2.27 -5.52 -5.71
CA VAL A 60 -2.67 -4.20 -5.21
C VAL A 60 -4.09 -3.87 -5.65
N ARG A 61 -4.46 -4.16 -6.90
CA ARG A 61 -5.80 -3.91 -7.42
C ARG A 61 -6.86 -4.72 -6.68
N VAL A 62 -6.67 -6.02 -6.53
CA VAL A 62 -7.61 -6.91 -5.84
C VAL A 62 -7.80 -6.50 -4.37
N ILE A 63 -6.71 -6.25 -3.65
CA ILE A 63 -6.74 -5.78 -2.26
C ILE A 63 -7.37 -4.39 -2.19
N GLY A 64 -7.00 -3.51 -3.12
CA GLY A 64 -7.53 -2.16 -3.25
C GLY A 64 -9.04 -2.14 -3.44
N ASP A 65 -9.60 -3.01 -4.28
CA ASP A 65 -11.04 -3.13 -4.51
C ASP A 65 -11.77 -3.57 -3.24
N GLN A 66 -11.15 -4.38 -2.39
CA GLN A 66 -11.69 -4.75 -1.08
C GLN A 66 -11.65 -3.56 -0.11
N LEU A 67 -10.52 -2.86 -0.02
CA LEU A 67 -10.37 -1.64 0.78
C LEU A 67 -11.35 -0.54 0.35
N ASN A 68 -11.62 -0.43 -0.95
CA ASN A 68 -12.55 0.55 -1.49
C ASN A 68 -14.00 0.30 -1.07
N ARG A 69 -14.35 -0.92 -0.64
CA ARG A 69 -15.68 -1.23 -0.07
C ARG A 69 -15.79 -0.84 1.40
N ASP A 70 -14.67 -0.61 2.09
CA ASP A 70 -14.67 -0.16 3.47
C ASP A 70 -14.92 1.35 3.57
N GLN A 71 -16.02 1.71 4.22
CA GLN A 71 -16.39 3.09 4.48
C GLN A 71 -15.39 3.80 5.40
N ASN A 72 -14.81 3.11 6.39
CA ASN A 72 -13.87 3.73 7.31
C ASN A 72 -12.57 4.12 6.58
N PHE A 73 -12.01 3.21 5.78
CA PHE A 73 -10.89 3.51 4.89
C PHE A 73 -11.17 4.72 4.00
N ASN A 74 -12.32 4.72 3.31
CA ASN A 74 -12.69 5.81 2.40
C ASN A 74 -12.85 7.16 3.12
N ASN A 75 -13.52 7.18 4.27
CA ASN A 75 -13.70 8.38 5.07
C ASN A 75 -12.35 8.99 5.48
N GLN A 76 -11.36 8.16 5.78
CA GLN A 76 -10.03 8.64 6.15
C GLN A 76 -9.25 9.18 4.96
N ILE A 77 -9.37 8.55 3.80
CA ILE A 77 -8.83 9.12 2.56
C ILE A 77 -9.47 10.48 2.26
N ASP A 78 -10.78 10.63 2.50
CA ASP A 78 -11.48 11.91 2.32
C ASP A 78 -10.99 12.97 3.30
N ILE A 79 -10.85 12.65 4.59
CA ILE A 79 -10.30 13.55 5.61
C ILE A 79 -8.88 13.99 5.24
N LEU A 80 -8.02 13.06 4.83
CA LEU A 80 -6.66 13.36 4.40
C LEU A 80 -6.66 14.26 3.16
N ALA A 81 -7.55 14.02 2.20
CA ALA A 81 -7.63 14.84 0.99
C ALA A 81 -8.05 16.29 1.27
N CYS A 82 -8.82 16.54 2.34
CA CYS A 82 -9.24 17.89 2.74
C CYS A 82 -8.13 18.74 3.37
N LEU A 83 -6.95 18.18 3.66
CA LEU A 83 -5.86 18.95 4.28
C LEU A 83 -5.20 19.92 3.29
N TYR A 84 -5.27 19.63 1.99
CA TYR A 84 -4.76 20.45 0.89
C TYR A 84 -3.31 20.96 1.06
N ASP A 85 -2.51 20.30 1.89
CA ASP A 85 -1.16 20.72 2.25
C ASP A 85 -0.14 19.58 2.17
N LYS A 86 1.13 19.90 2.46
CA LYS A 86 2.24 18.93 2.37
C LYS A 86 2.23 17.88 3.50
N GLY A 87 1.41 18.08 4.53
CA GLY A 87 1.31 17.18 5.68
C GLY A 87 0.51 15.91 5.40
N ILE A 88 -0.18 15.83 4.25
CA ILE A 88 -0.99 14.68 3.84
C ILE A 88 -0.19 13.38 3.91
N PHE A 89 1.02 13.36 3.35
CA PHE A 89 1.82 12.14 3.29
C PHE A 89 2.30 11.70 4.69
N SER A 90 2.76 12.61 5.54
CA SER A 90 3.18 12.28 6.91
C SER A 90 2.04 11.62 7.70
N LYS A 91 0.85 12.22 7.64
CA LYS A 91 -0.34 11.67 8.31
C LYS A 91 -0.77 10.33 7.74
N LEU A 92 -0.65 10.13 6.43
CA LEU A 92 -0.90 8.84 5.81
C LEU A 92 0.05 7.76 6.36
N VAL A 93 1.35 8.07 6.44
CA VAL A 93 2.35 7.15 7.00
C VAL A 93 2.08 6.86 8.48
N GLU A 94 1.79 7.87 9.28
CA GLU A 94 1.42 7.71 10.70
C GLU A 94 0.19 6.82 10.86
N ASN A 95 -0.80 6.95 9.98
CA ASN A 95 -2.00 6.12 10.00
C ASN A 95 -1.72 4.67 9.61
N VAL A 96 -0.94 4.43 8.56
CA VAL A 96 -0.65 3.08 8.05
C VAL A 96 0.34 2.33 8.95
N PHE A 97 1.30 3.04 9.55
CA PHE A 97 2.38 2.47 10.37
C PHE A 97 2.34 2.98 11.82
N SER A 98 1.14 3.11 12.39
CA SER A 98 0.91 3.71 13.71
C SER A 98 1.65 3.00 14.86
N ASP A 99 1.83 1.68 14.77
CA ASP A 99 2.60 0.87 15.73
C ASP A 99 4.09 0.71 15.33
N GLY A 100 4.53 1.39 14.27
CA GLY A 100 5.89 1.32 13.73
C GLY A 100 6.23 0.04 12.95
N GLN A 101 5.30 -0.91 12.80
CA GLN A 101 5.57 -2.19 12.15
C GLN A 101 5.37 -2.13 10.63
N ILE A 102 6.40 -2.55 9.89
CA ILE A 102 6.35 -2.72 8.44
C ILE A 102 6.01 -4.17 8.11
N ASN A 103 5.03 -4.38 7.23
CA ASN A 103 4.73 -5.66 6.61
C ASN A 103 4.23 -5.46 5.17
N TRP A 104 4.19 -6.53 4.39
CA TRP A 104 3.77 -6.47 2.98
C TRP A 104 2.38 -5.86 2.80
N GLY A 105 1.39 -6.26 3.61
CA GLY A 105 0.02 -5.74 3.52
C GLY A 105 -0.04 -4.22 3.69
N ARG A 106 0.70 -3.66 4.66
CA ARG A 106 0.76 -2.21 4.90
C ARG A 106 1.46 -1.44 3.79
N ILE A 107 2.49 -2.01 3.17
CA ILE A 107 3.13 -1.42 1.98
C ILE A 107 2.12 -1.30 0.84
N ILE A 108 1.32 -2.35 0.62
CA ILE A 108 0.27 -2.37 -0.41
C ILE A 108 -0.83 -1.34 -0.09
N VAL A 109 -1.30 -1.28 1.16
CA VAL A 109 -2.27 -0.28 1.61
C VAL A 109 -1.74 1.14 1.38
N LEU A 110 -0.48 1.41 1.73
CA LEU A 110 0.15 2.72 1.49
C LEU A 110 0.10 3.09 0.00
N TYR A 111 0.55 2.19 -0.87
CA TYR A 111 0.60 2.44 -2.32
C TYR A 111 -0.80 2.69 -2.89
N TYR A 112 -1.78 1.88 -2.49
CA TYR A 112 -3.17 2.06 -2.89
C TYR A 112 -3.75 3.40 -2.40
N ALA A 113 -3.52 3.74 -1.14
CA ALA A 113 -3.98 5.00 -0.55
C ALA A 113 -3.36 6.22 -1.23
N VAL A 114 -2.05 6.18 -1.56
CA VAL A 114 -1.38 7.22 -2.35
C VAL A 114 -2.02 7.38 -3.72
N GLY A 115 -2.33 6.27 -4.42
CA GLY A 115 -3.05 6.31 -5.68
C GLY A 115 -4.42 7.00 -5.57
N LYS A 116 -5.21 6.68 -4.54
CA LYS A 116 -6.52 7.33 -4.32
C LYS A 116 -6.40 8.81 -3.99
N LEU A 117 -5.45 9.17 -3.11
CA LEU A 117 -5.19 10.56 -2.76
C LEU A 117 -4.70 11.35 -3.97
N ALA A 118 -3.85 10.77 -4.81
CA ALA A 118 -3.37 11.37 -6.04
C ALA A 118 -4.53 11.76 -6.97
N VAL A 119 -5.49 10.85 -7.20
CA VAL A 119 -6.70 11.16 -7.99
C VAL A 119 -7.47 12.34 -7.38
N LYS A 120 -7.65 12.35 -6.05
CA LYS A 120 -8.35 13.45 -5.37
C LYS A 120 -7.63 14.78 -5.49
N MET A 121 -6.30 14.81 -5.38
CA MET A 121 -5.51 16.04 -5.52
C MET A 121 -5.65 16.62 -6.93
N VAL A 122 -5.62 15.76 -7.95
CA VAL A 122 -5.78 16.22 -9.34
C VAL A 122 -7.20 16.70 -9.61
N LEU A 123 -8.22 15.99 -9.14
CA LEU A 123 -9.62 16.43 -9.23
C LEU A 123 -9.87 17.77 -8.52
N ALA A 124 -9.12 18.05 -7.45
CA ALA A 124 -9.16 19.33 -6.74
C ALA A 124 -8.30 20.43 -7.40
N ASN A 125 -7.69 20.18 -8.57
CA ASN A 125 -6.74 21.09 -9.25
C ASN A 125 -5.52 21.46 -8.38
N LEU A 126 -4.96 20.49 -7.66
CA LEU A 126 -3.77 20.65 -6.80
C LEU A 126 -2.55 19.89 -7.34
N PRO A 127 -2.03 20.23 -8.53
CA PRO A 127 -0.94 19.48 -9.17
C PRO A 127 0.35 19.49 -8.35
N ARG A 128 0.63 20.58 -7.61
CA ARG A 128 1.81 20.67 -6.74
C ARG A 128 1.73 19.68 -5.57
N VAL A 129 0.57 19.61 -4.91
CA VAL A 129 0.36 18.70 -3.77
C VAL A 129 0.38 17.24 -4.24
N PHE A 130 -0.17 16.98 -5.43
CA PHE A 130 -0.04 15.70 -6.10
C PHE A 130 1.42 15.27 -6.31
N SER A 131 2.26 16.13 -6.90
CA SER A 131 3.68 15.81 -7.12
C SER A 131 4.40 15.56 -5.80
N GLU A 132 4.19 16.45 -4.82
CA GLU A 132 4.80 16.32 -3.50
C GLU A 132 4.36 15.04 -2.76
N LEU A 133 3.12 14.58 -2.93
CA LEU A 133 2.61 13.32 -2.38
C LEU A 133 3.34 12.10 -2.98
N VAL A 134 3.44 12.04 -4.31
CA VAL A 134 4.08 10.92 -5.01
C VAL A 134 5.58 10.90 -4.71
N ASP A 135 6.25 12.05 -4.76
CA ASP A 135 7.67 12.19 -4.45
C ASP A 135 7.97 11.78 -2.99
N SER A 136 7.16 12.24 -2.04
CA SER A 136 7.32 11.86 -0.63
C SER A 136 7.16 10.35 -0.41
N CYS A 137 6.24 9.71 -1.15
CA CYS A 137 6.07 8.27 -1.10
C CYS A 137 7.26 7.51 -1.70
N LEU A 138 7.80 7.98 -2.83
CA LEU A 138 9.02 7.41 -3.42
C LEU A 138 10.21 7.57 -2.47
N ASP A 139 10.37 8.71 -1.82
CA ASP A 139 11.45 8.96 -0.88
C ASP A 139 11.31 8.10 0.38
N PHE A 140 10.10 7.97 0.94
CA PHE A 140 9.86 7.05 2.06
C PHE A 140 10.12 5.60 1.68
N PHE A 141 9.74 5.20 0.46
CA PHE A 141 10.06 3.88 -0.08
C PHE A 141 11.57 3.66 -0.12
N ARG A 142 12.33 4.55 -0.79
CA ARG A 142 13.79 4.44 -0.95
C ARG A 142 14.53 4.42 0.38
N THR A 143 14.09 5.23 1.34
CA THR A 143 14.80 5.44 2.62
C THR A 143 14.44 4.43 3.69
N LYS A 144 13.19 3.94 3.74
CA LYS A 144 12.72 3.02 4.80
C LYS A 144 12.26 1.68 4.26
N LEU A 145 11.29 1.66 3.35
CA LEU A 145 10.66 0.40 2.93
C LEU A 145 11.63 -0.50 2.17
N LEU A 146 12.48 0.06 1.32
CA LEU A 146 13.45 -0.68 0.52
C LEU A 146 14.43 -1.47 1.38
N VAL A 147 14.86 -0.91 2.52
CA VAL A 147 15.73 -1.62 3.47
C VAL A 147 15.01 -2.84 4.05
N TRP A 148 13.76 -2.65 4.49
CA TRP A 148 12.96 -3.75 5.04
C TRP A 148 12.65 -4.82 3.99
N ILE A 149 12.28 -4.41 2.77
CA ILE A 149 11.98 -5.30 1.63
C ILE A 149 13.16 -6.22 1.33
N ARG A 150 14.37 -5.65 1.24
CA ARG A 150 15.58 -6.44 1.00
C ARG A 150 15.86 -7.42 2.14
N ASN A 151 15.65 -7.00 3.39
CA ASN A 151 15.81 -7.89 4.56
C ASN A 151 14.81 -9.05 4.56
N MET A 152 13.67 -8.89 3.87
CA MET A 152 12.66 -9.94 3.69
C MET A 152 12.85 -10.77 2.41
N GLY A 153 13.99 -10.62 1.72
CA GLY A 153 14.32 -11.38 0.51
C GLY A 153 13.81 -10.74 -0.79
N GLY A 154 13.49 -9.44 -0.77
CA GLY A 154 13.06 -8.69 -1.95
C GLY A 154 11.57 -8.85 -2.27
N TRP A 155 11.14 -8.21 -3.35
CA TRP A 155 9.71 -8.18 -3.72
C TRP A 155 9.14 -9.56 -4.07
N ILE A 156 9.97 -10.50 -4.52
CA ILE A 156 9.53 -11.86 -4.85
C ILE A 156 8.94 -12.59 -3.63
N SER A 157 9.44 -12.31 -2.43
CA SER A 157 8.92 -12.88 -1.17
C SER A 157 7.52 -12.41 -0.83
N SER A 158 7.09 -11.26 -1.35
CA SER A 158 5.78 -10.68 -1.07
C SER A 158 4.63 -11.48 -1.69
N ILE A 159 4.86 -12.21 -2.78
CA ILE A 159 3.83 -12.97 -3.52
C ILE A 159 3.11 -13.97 -2.61
N SER A 160 3.86 -14.66 -1.74
CA SER A 160 3.29 -15.60 -0.78
C SER A 160 2.37 -14.91 0.23
N ALA A 161 2.77 -13.74 0.72
CA ALA A 161 1.99 -12.94 1.66
C ALA A 161 0.74 -12.36 0.99
N MET A 162 0.84 -11.85 -0.22
CA MET A 162 -0.28 -11.28 -0.98
C MET A 162 -1.31 -12.32 -1.40
N THR A 163 -0.86 -13.53 -1.76
CA THR A 163 -1.76 -14.66 -1.99
C THR A 163 -2.57 -14.98 -0.73
N ARG A 164 -1.93 -14.97 0.45
CA ARG A 164 -2.62 -15.17 1.73
C ARG A 164 -3.65 -14.07 2.01
N PHE A 165 -3.27 -12.81 1.81
CA PHE A 165 -4.18 -11.66 1.98
C PHE A 165 -5.39 -11.71 1.03
N SER A 166 -5.23 -12.22 -0.18
CA SER A 166 -6.34 -12.36 -1.13
C SER A 166 -7.32 -13.48 -0.77
N VAL A 167 -6.84 -14.52 -0.08
CA VAL A 167 -7.62 -15.72 0.31
C VAL A 167 -8.32 -15.54 1.66
N GLU A 168 -7.68 -14.89 2.62
CA GLU A 168 -8.28 -14.54 3.90
C GLU A 168 -9.09 -13.24 3.71
N HIS A 169 -10.41 -13.34 3.56
CA HIS A 169 -11.33 -12.20 3.42
C HIS A 169 -10.93 -11.02 4.32
N ILE A 170 -10.37 -9.97 3.73
CA ILE A 170 -9.85 -8.80 4.45
C ILE A 170 -11.04 -8.03 5.02
N SER A 171 -11.34 -8.25 6.30
CA SER A 171 -12.13 -7.30 7.07
C SER A 171 -11.21 -6.12 7.40
N ALA A 172 -11.48 -4.98 6.77
CA ALA A 172 -10.72 -3.74 6.91
C ALA A 172 -10.66 -3.23 8.37
N SER A 173 -11.48 -3.78 9.27
CA SER A 173 -11.36 -3.64 10.73
C SER A 173 -10.00 -4.05 11.31
N SER A 174 -9.18 -4.83 10.58
CA SER A 174 -7.84 -5.24 11.04
C SER A 174 -6.74 -4.22 10.71
N PHE A 175 -7.01 -3.28 9.80
CA PHE A 175 -6.14 -2.14 9.59
C PHE A 175 -6.67 -1.02 10.48
N ASN A 176 -6.07 -0.85 11.67
CA ASN A 176 -6.35 0.27 12.55
C ASN A 176 -5.83 1.57 11.94
N ILE A 177 -6.50 2.02 10.88
CA ILE A 177 -6.41 3.38 10.39
C ILE A 177 -7.25 4.15 11.42
N ILE A 178 -6.56 4.74 12.40
CA ILE A 178 -7.07 5.43 13.61
C ILE A 178 -7.95 4.57 14.55
N PRO A 179 -7.47 4.21 15.76
CA PRO A 179 -8.37 3.90 16.86
C PRO A 179 -8.91 5.23 17.43
N SER A 180 -10.23 5.45 17.33
CA SER A 180 -10.88 6.22 18.41
C SER A 180 -10.68 5.42 19.70
N ALA A 181 -10.51 6.10 20.84
CA ALA A 181 -9.84 5.63 22.06
C ALA A 181 -10.43 4.41 22.80
N GLU A 182 -11.17 3.53 22.13
CA GLU A 182 -11.73 2.30 22.66
C GLU A 182 -11.44 1.14 21.70
N LEU A 183 -10.36 0.42 21.98
CA LEU A 183 -10.19 -1.04 21.86
C LEU A 183 -8.69 -1.36 21.77
N ALA A 184 -8.05 -1.29 22.93
CA ALA A 184 -7.01 -2.26 23.22
C ALA A 184 -7.64 -3.67 23.10
N VAL A 185 -6.92 -4.60 22.46
CA VAL A 185 -7.28 -6.02 22.24
C VAL A 185 -7.99 -6.32 20.91
N ALA A 186 -7.22 -6.46 19.83
CA ALA A 186 -7.42 -7.51 18.82
C ALA A 186 -6.25 -7.57 17.82
N PHE A 187 -5.07 -8.04 18.26
CA PHE A 187 -4.08 -8.58 17.33
C PHE A 187 -3.37 -9.82 17.92
N PHE A 188 -4.18 -10.78 18.34
CA PHE A 188 -3.72 -12.15 18.54
C PHE A 188 -4.72 -13.09 17.88
N CYS A 189 -4.54 -13.40 16.60
CA CYS A 189 -5.19 -14.55 15.97
C CYS A 189 -4.25 -15.13 14.92
N GLY A 190 -3.60 -16.23 15.30
CA GLY A 190 -2.72 -17.00 14.42
C GLY A 190 -1.84 -18.00 15.16
N ILE A 191 -1.39 -17.71 16.39
CA ILE A 191 -0.47 -18.60 17.12
C ILE A 191 -0.96 -19.03 18.52
N LEU A 192 -1.95 -18.36 19.16
CA LEU A 192 -2.36 -18.74 20.53
C LEU A 192 -3.63 -19.59 20.66
N LEU A 193 -4.50 -19.67 19.65
CA LEU A 193 -5.67 -20.57 19.72
C LEU A 193 -5.34 -22.01 19.31
N GLY A 194 -4.30 -22.22 18.48
CA GLY A 194 -3.78 -23.57 18.18
C GLY A 194 -3.09 -24.21 19.40
N SER A 195 -2.34 -23.43 20.18
CA SER A 195 -1.63 -23.93 21.35
C SER A 195 -2.55 -24.29 22.52
N ILE A 196 -3.73 -23.67 22.67
CA ILE A 196 -4.67 -24.04 23.74
C ILE A 196 -5.37 -25.37 23.42
N ILE A 197 -5.73 -25.60 22.16
CA ILE A 197 -6.37 -26.87 21.73
C ILE A 197 -5.36 -28.02 21.82
N VAL A 198 -4.12 -27.81 21.37
CA VAL A 198 -3.04 -28.81 21.47
C VAL A 198 -2.64 -29.09 22.93
N TRP A 199 -2.56 -28.06 23.79
CA TRP A 199 -2.25 -28.24 25.21
C TRP A 199 -3.34 -28.98 25.98
N LYS A 200 -4.61 -28.77 25.64
CA LYS A 200 -5.74 -29.45 26.32
C LYS A 200 -5.86 -30.93 25.90
N LEU A 201 -5.49 -31.27 24.67
CA LEU A 201 -5.49 -32.66 24.17
C LEU A 201 -4.29 -33.47 24.65
N ASN A 202 -3.12 -32.86 24.85
CA ASN A 202 -1.93 -33.56 25.38
C ASN A 202 -2.00 -33.81 26.90
N ARG A 203 -2.98 -33.24 27.60
CA ARG A 203 -3.20 -33.46 29.05
C ARG A 203 -4.32 -34.47 29.34
N SER A 204 -5.03 -34.93 28.32
CA SER A 204 -6.09 -35.94 28.44
C SER A 204 -5.73 -37.29 27.83
N SER A 205 -4.43 -37.60 27.67
CA SER A 205 -3.93 -38.94 27.37
C SER A 205 -2.98 -39.41 28.46
#